data_AF-A0A4W6BPZ4-F1
#
_entry.id   AF-A0A4W6BPZ4-F1
#
_cell.length_a   1.000
_cell.length_b   1.000
_cell.length_c   1.000
_cell.angle_alpha   90.00
_cell.angle_beta   90.00
_cell.angle_gamma   90.00
#
_symmetry.space_group_name_H-M   'P 1'
#
loop_
_entity.id
_entity.type
_entity.pdbx_description
1 polymer ?
#
loop_
_entity_poly.entity_id
_entity_poly.type
_entity_poly.pdbx_seq_one_letter_code
_entity_poly.pdbx_strand_id
1 'polypeptide(L)'
;MDEGLTVTFVSVAMFIGCFLLGFIPLLFRLSEKSLQFVSILGAGLLCGTALAITIPEGVGLLDESWRGEQDQTTRLPNSVGITATLGLVIHAAADGFALGAAVATGQVTVQIIVFFAVILHKAPAAFGLVSFLMHAGLEKKYIQGHLLAFSAASPIVSGSSSQNQLSATGVGMLFSAGTFLYVATAHVLPEISSSSRTGQPSPDLQQHTGAETHQQRYLGLLESLTLILGVGLPMVLALGLHDD
;
A
#
# COMPACT_ATOMS: atom_id res chain seq x y z
N MET A 1 5.40 -12.24 -31.15
CA MET A 1 4.73 -11.00 -30.73
C MET A 1 5.82 -9.98 -30.52
N ASP A 2 5.64 -8.78 -31.05
CA ASP A 2 6.60 -7.69 -30.88
C ASP A 2 6.72 -7.41 -29.37
N GLU A 3 7.94 -7.32 -28.83
CA GLU A 3 8.15 -7.17 -27.39
C GLU A 3 7.38 -5.97 -26.82
N GLY A 4 7.31 -4.87 -27.57
CA GLY A 4 6.51 -3.69 -27.22
C GLY A 4 5.00 -3.94 -27.14
N LEU A 5 4.46 -4.85 -27.96
CA LEU A 5 3.05 -5.22 -27.94
C LEU A 5 2.73 -6.08 -26.71
N THR A 6 3.66 -6.94 -26.29
CA THR A 6 3.57 -7.70 -25.04
C THR A 6 3.63 -6.77 -23.82
N VAL A 7 4.59 -5.83 -23.76
CA VAL A 7 4.67 -4.82 -22.67
C VAL A 7 3.34 -4.06 -22.57
N THR A 8 2.81 -3.59 -23.71
CA THR A 8 1.58 -2.80 -23.74
C THR A 8 0.38 -3.60 -23.24
N PHE A 9 0.23 -4.85 -23.68
CA PHE A 9 -0.88 -5.71 -23.25
C PHE A 9 -0.84 -6.01 -21.75
N VAL A 10 0.33 -6.41 -21.24
CA VAL A 10 0.54 -6.74 -19.83
C VAL A 10 0.36 -5.49 -18.95
N SER A 11 0.87 -4.34 -19.39
CA SER A 11 0.71 -3.04 -18.72
C SER A 11 -0.75 -2.60 -18.65
N VAL A 12 -1.51 -2.74 -19.72
CA VAL A 12 -2.95 -2.41 -19.76
C VAL A 12 -3.75 -3.35 -18.85
N ALA A 13 -3.49 -4.66 -18.91
CA ALA A 13 -4.16 -5.62 -18.04
C ALA A 13 -3.90 -5.34 -16.55
N MET A 14 -2.66 -5.03 -16.19
CA MET A 14 -2.28 -4.64 -14.83
C MET A 14 -2.95 -3.33 -14.39
N PHE A 15 -2.98 -2.32 -15.26
CA PHE A 15 -3.67 -1.05 -15.00
C PHE A 15 -5.16 -1.28 -14.70
N ILE A 16 -5.85 -2.01 -15.58
CA ILE A 16 -7.29 -2.27 -15.45
C ILE A 16 -7.56 -3.10 -14.19
N GLY A 17 -6.82 -4.19 -13.96
CA GLY A 17 -7.01 -5.04 -12.80
C GLY A 17 -6.83 -4.30 -11.48
N CYS A 18 -5.73 -3.53 -11.36
CA CYS A 18 -5.47 -2.70 -10.19
C CYS A 18 -6.56 -1.64 -9.97
N PHE A 19 -6.94 -0.93 -11.04
CA PHE A 19 -7.93 0.13 -10.95
C PHE A 19 -9.31 -0.42 -10.55
N LEU A 20 -9.76 -1.52 -11.15
CA LEU A 20 -11.04 -2.14 -10.83
C LEU A 20 -11.09 -2.65 -9.39
N LEU A 21 -10.04 -3.37 -8.94
CA LEU A 21 -9.98 -3.91 -7.58
C LEU A 21 -9.85 -2.79 -6.53
N GLY A 22 -9.06 -1.76 -6.80
CA GLY A 22 -8.97 -0.57 -5.95
C GLY A 22 -10.26 0.26 -5.94
N PHE A 23 -11.12 0.14 -6.96
CA PHE A 23 -12.42 0.82 -6.97
C PHE A 23 -13.47 0.11 -6.10
N ILE A 24 -13.25 -1.16 -5.73
CA ILE A 24 -14.20 -1.97 -4.94
C ILE A 24 -14.68 -1.27 -3.66
N PRO A 25 -13.81 -0.72 -2.79
CA PRO A 25 -14.25 -0.01 -1.58
C PRO A 25 -15.17 1.18 -1.86
N LEU A 26 -15.03 1.85 -3.02
CA LEU A 26 -15.82 3.03 -3.40
C LEU A 26 -17.23 2.69 -3.89
N LEU A 27 -17.43 1.46 -4.37
CA LEU A 27 -18.72 0.97 -4.90
C LEU A 27 -19.75 0.73 -3.79
N PHE A 28 -19.28 0.38 -2.60
CA PHE A 28 -20.17 0.09 -1.47
C PHE A 28 -20.48 1.35 -0.66
N ARG A 29 -21.76 1.58 -0.36
CA ARG A 29 -22.17 2.59 0.63
C ARG A 29 -22.03 2.00 2.04
N LEU A 30 -20.86 2.17 2.62
CA LEU A 30 -20.52 1.63 3.93
C LEU A 30 -21.05 2.54 5.06
N SER A 31 -21.56 1.93 6.12
CA SER A 31 -21.81 2.60 7.41
C SER A 31 -20.47 2.94 8.09
N GLU A 32 -20.44 3.89 9.03
CA GLU A 32 -19.23 4.27 9.79
C GLU A 32 -18.52 3.05 10.40
N LYS A 33 -19.29 2.10 10.98
CA LYS A 33 -18.73 0.85 11.54
C LYS A 33 -18.07 -0.02 10.47
N SER A 34 -18.71 -0.19 9.31
CA SER A 34 -18.15 -0.96 8.20
C SER A 34 -16.92 -0.26 7.61
N LEU A 35 -16.92 1.07 7.56
CA LEU A 35 -15.79 1.86 7.09
C LEU A 35 -14.59 1.72 8.04
N GLN A 36 -14.82 1.65 9.36
CA GLN A 36 -13.79 1.34 10.35
C GLN A 36 -13.17 -0.04 10.10
N PHE A 37 -13.97 -1.10 9.94
CA PHE A 37 -13.43 -2.44 9.63
C PHE A 37 -12.67 -2.48 8.30
N VAL A 38 -13.18 -1.80 7.27
CA VAL A 38 -12.51 -1.71 5.96
C VAL A 38 -11.20 -0.92 6.05
N SER A 39 -11.13 0.13 6.87
CA SER A 39 -9.90 0.89 7.14
C SER A 39 -8.87 0.06 7.90
N ILE A 40 -9.29 -0.67 8.95
CA ILE A 40 -8.44 -1.57 9.74
C ILE A 40 -7.88 -2.67 8.84
N LEU A 41 -8.74 -3.28 8.03
CA LEU A 41 -8.34 -4.28 7.05
C LEU A 41 -7.35 -3.67 6.04
N GLY A 42 -7.63 -2.47 5.53
CA GLY A 42 -6.77 -1.75 4.59
C GLY A 42 -5.39 -1.43 5.17
N ALA A 43 -5.30 -0.98 6.41
CA ALA A 43 -4.02 -0.76 7.10
C ALA A 43 -3.28 -2.06 7.38
N GLY A 44 -4.01 -3.14 7.72
CA GLY A 44 -3.45 -4.47 7.81
C GLY A 44 -2.85 -4.92 6.48
N LEU A 45 -3.58 -4.73 5.36
CA LEU A 45 -3.10 -5.06 4.01
C LEU A 45 -1.87 -4.23 3.61
N LEU A 46 -1.84 -2.93 3.92
CA LEU A 46 -0.67 -2.08 3.67
C LEU A 46 0.54 -2.52 4.50
N CYS A 47 0.34 -2.85 5.78
CA CYS A 47 1.40 -3.33 6.68
C CYS A 47 1.90 -4.73 6.26
N GLY A 48 0.99 -5.65 5.93
CA GLY A 48 1.33 -6.98 5.45
C GLY A 48 2.07 -6.94 4.11
N THR A 49 1.62 -6.12 3.17
CA THR A 49 2.31 -5.95 1.87
C THR A 49 3.69 -5.32 2.06
N ALA A 50 3.86 -4.39 3.00
CA ALA A 50 5.15 -3.81 3.33
C ALA A 50 6.15 -4.84 3.92
N LEU A 51 5.67 -5.74 4.78
CA LEU A 51 6.53 -6.70 5.48
C LEU A 51 6.84 -7.96 4.67
N ALA A 52 5.86 -8.47 3.93
CA ALA A 52 5.94 -9.77 3.26
C ALA A 52 6.52 -9.70 1.85
N ILE A 53 6.33 -8.55 1.22
CA ILE A 53 6.70 -8.18 -0.15
C ILE A 53 7.32 -6.77 0.02
N THR A 54 7.77 -6.02 -0.96
CA THR A 54 8.37 -4.67 -0.84
C THR A 54 9.57 -4.45 0.14
N ILE A 55 9.57 -4.85 1.43
CA ILE A 55 10.80 -4.92 2.23
C ILE A 55 11.74 -6.01 1.70
N PRO A 56 11.35 -7.29 1.57
CA PRO A 56 12.24 -8.34 1.08
C PRO A 56 12.81 -8.07 -0.32
N GLU A 57 11.97 -7.59 -1.24
CA GLU A 57 12.37 -7.23 -2.60
C GLU A 57 13.21 -5.95 -2.62
N GLY A 58 12.86 -4.96 -1.79
CA GLY A 58 13.63 -3.73 -1.65
C GLY A 58 15.04 -3.98 -1.11
N VAL A 59 15.20 -4.83 -0.08
CA VAL A 59 16.53 -5.20 0.43
C VAL A 59 17.28 -6.06 -0.58
N GLY A 60 16.60 -6.95 -1.32
CA GLY A 60 17.22 -7.77 -2.36
C GLY A 60 17.82 -6.93 -3.49
N LEU A 61 17.08 -5.93 -3.98
CA LEU A 61 17.60 -5.02 -5.02
C LEU A 61 18.68 -4.06 -4.52
N LEU A 62 18.70 -3.77 -3.22
CA LEU A 62 19.73 -2.94 -2.60
C LEU A 62 21.00 -3.72 -2.28
N ASP A 63 20.92 -4.97 -1.85
CA ASP A 63 22.10 -5.81 -1.60
C ASP A 63 22.93 -5.97 -2.89
N GLU A 64 22.26 -6.07 -4.04
CA GLU A 64 22.92 -6.06 -5.36
C GLU A 64 23.49 -4.68 -5.75
N SER A 65 23.01 -3.58 -5.15
CA SER A 65 23.42 -2.21 -5.48
C SER A 65 24.40 -1.56 -4.49
N TRP A 66 24.56 -2.11 -3.28
CA TRP A 66 25.38 -1.58 -2.17
C TRP A 66 26.91 -1.63 -2.41
N ARG A 67 27.35 -1.71 -3.68
CA ARG A 67 28.71 -1.36 -4.11
C ARG A 67 28.86 0.10 -4.58
N GLY A 68 27.87 0.98 -4.40
CA GLY A 68 28.02 2.40 -4.74
C GLY A 68 26.95 3.36 -4.20
N GLU A 69 27.36 4.12 -3.17
CA GLU A 69 27.04 5.50 -2.76
C GLU A 69 25.59 6.05 -2.70
N GLN A 70 25.37 6.92 -1.71
CA GLN A 70 24.11 7.35 -1.10
C GLN A 70 23.93 8.89 -1.15
N ASP A 71 22.69 9.43 -1.31
CA ASP A 71 22.23 10.62 -0.54
C ASP A 71 20.71 11.02 -0.65
N GLN A 72 20.21 11.54 0.50
CA GLN A 72 19.13 12.46 0.96
C GLN A 72 17.81 12.83 0.23
N THR A 73 16.78 13.16 1.04
CA THR A 73 15.79 14.25 0.77
C THR A 73 14.94 14.74 1.98
N THR A 74 14.35 15.94 1.79
CA THR A 74 13.75 16.95 2.71
C THR A 74 12.22 16.82 2.98
N ARG A 75 11.69 17.47 4.04
CA ARG A 75 10.28 17.39 4.53
C ARG A 75 9.48 18.72 4.46
N LEU A 76 8.15 18.64 4.21
CA LEU A 76 7.15 19.71 4.43
C LEU A 76 5.84 19.16 5.06
N PRO A 77 5.05 19.94 5.84
CA PRO A 77 3.89 19.42 6.60
C PRO A 77 2.53 19.93 6.08
N ASN A 78 1.69 19.03 5.52
CA ASN A 78 0.23 18.90 5.75
C ASN A 78 -0.36 17.69 4.98
N SER A 79 0.40 16.59 4.91
CA SER A 79 0.39 15.72 3.71
C SER A 79 0.13 14.23 3.98
N VAL A 80 -0.64 13.83 4.99
CA VAL A 80 -0.72 12.38 5.37
C VAL A 80 -1.23 11.49 4.22
N GLY A 81 -2.30 11.89 3.51
CA GLY A 81 -2.80 11.17 2.33
C GLY A 81 -1.87 11.26 1.10
N ILE A 82 -1.18 12.39 0.96
CA ILE A 82 -0.24 12.65 -0.14
C ILE A 82 1.05 11.84 0.06
N THR A 83 1.56 11.73 1.29
CA THR A 83 2.73 10.93 1.65
C THR A 83 2.47 9.44 1.45
N ALA A 84 1.32 8.94 1.90
CA ALA A 84 0.91 7.54 1.67
C ALA A 84 0.85 7.21 0.17
N THR A 85 0.19 8.08 -0.60
CA THR A 85 0.02 7.87 -2.04
C THR A 85 1.33 8.04 -2.79
N LEU A 86 2.18 9.00 -2.40
CA LEU A 86 3.48 9.21 -3.03
C LEU A 86 4.37 7.98 -2.84
N GLY A 87 4.41 7.41 -1.63
CA GLY A 87 5.07 6.12 -1.40
C GLY A 87 4.53 5.04 -2.36
N LEU A 88 3.21 4.88 -2.41
CA LEU A 88 2.54 3.90 -3.27
C LEU A 88 2.82 4.11 -4.76
N VAL A 89 2.87 5.35 -5.24
CA VAL A 89 3.21 5.68 -6.63
C VAL A 89 4.66 5.33 -6.94
N ILE A 90 5.59 5.57 -6.01
CA ILE A 90 7.00 5.19 -6.15
C ILE A 90 7.16 3.66 -6.17
N HIS A 91 6.46 2.93 -5.29
CA HIS A 91 6.44 1.48 -5.31
C HIS A 91 5.82 0.91 -6.58
N ALA A 92 4.68 1.43 -7.03
CA ALA A 92 4.09 1.03 -8.30
C ALA A 92 5.02 1.34 -9.49
N ALA A 93 5.76 2.46 -9.46
CA ALA A 93 6.79 2.73 -10.46
C ALA A 93 7.89 1.66 -10.44
N ALA A 94 8.31 1.19 -9.26
CA ALA A 94 9.26 0.09 -9.13
C ALA A 94 8.74 -1.23 -9.74
N ASP A 95 7.45 -1.56 -9.54
CA ASP A 95 6.81 -2.70 -10.21
C ASP A 95 6.89 -2.57 -11.74
N GLY A 96 6.75 -1.35 -12.25
CA GLY A 96 6.88 -1.05 -13.67
C GLY A 96 8.27 -1.37 -14.21
N PHE A 97 9.33 -1.03 -13.47
CA PHE A 97 10.70 -1.41 -13.84
C PHE A 97 10.90 -2.92 -13.81
N ALA A 98 10.41 -3.61 -12.77
CA ALA A 98 10.51 -5.06 -12.67
C ALA A 98 9.77 -5.77 -13.81
N LEU A 99 8.57 -5.30 -14.16
CA LEU A 99 7.79 -5.82 -15.28
C LEU A 99 8.48 -5.56 -16.64
N GLY A 100 9.00 -4.35 -16.86
CA GLY A 100 9.75 -3.99 -18.06
C GLY A 100 11.01 -4.85 -18.23
N ALA A 101 11.75 -5.07 -17.13
CA ALA A 101 12.91 -5.96 -17.11
C ALA A 101 12.53 -7.42 -17.41
N ALA A 102 11.42 -7.92 -16.84
CA ALA A 102 10.92 -9.26 -17.11
C ALA A 102 10.55 -9.45 -18.59
N VAL A 103 9.95 -8.45 -19.24
CA VAL A 103 9.63 -8.53 -20.68
C VAL A 103 10.90 -8.52 -21.53
N ALA A 104 11.91 -7.72 -21.16
CA ALA A 104 13.20 -7.67 -21.84
C ALA A 104 14.00 -9.00 -21.80
N THR A 105 13.66 -9.93 -20.90
CA THR A 105 14.27 -11.27 -20.88
C THR A 105 13.82 -12.15 -22.06
N GLY A 106 12.73 -11.80 -22.75
CA GLY A 106 12.11 -12.60 -23.81
C GLY A 106 11.47 -13.92 -23.33
N GLN A 107 11.55 -14.24 -22.04
CA GLN A 107 11.01 -15.49 -21.49
C GLN A 107 9.56 -15.32 -21.03
N VAL A 108 8.63 -15.93 -21.78
CA VAL A 108 7.19 -15.85 -21.49
C VAL A 108 6.84 -16.36 -20.08
N THR A 109 7.52 -17.40 -19.59
CA THR A 109 7.30 -17.92 -18.24
C THR A 109 7.62 -16.89 -17.16
N VAL A 110 8.77 -16.22 -17.26
CA VAL A 110 9.17 -15.16 -16.31
C VAL A 110 8.17 -14.00 -16.36
N GLN A 111 7.73 -13.60 -17.56
CA GLN A 111 6.72 -12.55 -17.73
C GLN A 111 5.39 -12.89 -17.05
N ILE A 112 4.92 -14.13 -17.18
CA ILE A 112 3.67 -14.59 -16.54
C ILE A 112 3.82 -14.62 -15.02
N ILE A 113 4.93 -15.16 -14.50
CA ILE A 113 5.19 -15.23 -13.05
C ILE A 113 5.25 -13.83 -12.45
N VAL A 114 6.04 -12.92 -13.03
CA VAL A 114 6.17 -11.53 -12.55
C VAL A 114 4.85 -10.79 -12.67
N PHE A 115 4.09 -10.99 -13.74
CA PHE A 115 2.76 -10.39 -13.90
C PHE A 115 1.80 -10.78 -12.78
N PHE A 116 1.69 -12.08 -12.48
CA PHE A 116 0.83 -12.54 -11.39
C PHE A 116 1.36 -12.08 -10.04
N ALA A 117 2.68 -12.18 -9.80
CA ALA A 117 3.28 -11.69 -8.56
C ALA A 117 2.94 -10.22 -8.31
N VAL A 118 3.11 -9.34 -9.32
CA VAL A 118 2.79 -7.91 -9.23
C VAL A 118 1.31 -7.67 -8.99
N ILE A 119 0.42 -8.29 -9.76
CA ILE A 119 -1.02 -8.09 -9.56
C ILE A 119 -1.48 -8.54 -8.18
N LEU A 120 -0.96 -9.68 -7.72
CA LEU A 120 -1.34 -10.31 -6.47
C LEU A 120 -1.01 -9.45 -5.24
N HIS A 121 0.02 -8.59 -5.29
CA HIS A 121 0.33 -7.66 -4.20
C HIS A 121 -0.11 -6.21 -4.46
N LYS A 122 -0.26 -5.81 -5.73
CA LYS A 122 -0.75 -4.48 -6.11
C LYS A 122 -2.25 -4.31 -5.87
N ALA A 123 -3.03 -5.38 -6.00
CA ALA A 123 -4.47 -5.35 -5.70
C ALA A 123 -4.75 -5.12 -4.19
N PRO A 124 -4.13 -5.86 -3.25
CA PRO A 124 -4.18 -5.54 -1.82
C PRO A 124 -3.75 -4.11 -1.50
N ALA A 125 -2.66 -3.63 -2.11
CA ALA A 125 -2.17 -2.27 -1.91
C ALA A 125 -3.16 -1.19 -2.41
N ALA A 126 -3.78 -1.39 -3.58
CA ALA A 126 -4.81 -0.50 -4.12
C ALA A 126 -6.04 -0.42 -3.19
N PHE A 127 -6.50 -1.58 -2.71
CA PHE A 127 -7.61 -1.67 -1.77
C PHE A 127 -7.27 -0.96 -0.45
N GLY A 128 -6.06 -1.17 0.08
CA GLY A 128 -5.57 -0.54 1.29
C GLY A 128 -5.48 0.98 1.16
N LEU A 129 -4.95 1.49 0.04
CA LEU A 129 -4.90 2.91 -0.28
C LEU A 129 -6.28 3.56 -0.26
N VAL A 130 -7.22 2.98 -1.00
CA VAL A 130 -8.56 3.56 -1.15
C VAL A 130 -9.31 3.50 0.17
N SER A 131 -9.20 2.40 0.92
CA SER A 131 -9.80 2.27 2.25
C SER A 131 -9.23 3.31 3.23
N PHE A 132 -7.92 3.53 3.22
CA PHE A 132 -7.26 4.55 4.02
C PHE A 132 -7.73 5.97 3.65
N LEU A 133 -7.76 6.32 2.36
CA LEU A 133 -8.18 7.65 1.93
C LEU A 133 -9.66 7.92 2.19
N MET A 134 -10.51 6.89 2.13
CA MET A 134 -11.92 6.99 2.53
C MET A 134 -12.06 7.26 4.03
N HIS A 135 -11.22 6.61 4.86
CA HIS A 135 -11.20 6.84 6.31
C HIS A 135 -10.65 8.23 6.67
N ALA A 136 -9.63 8.70 5.96
CA ALA A 136 -9.08 10.06 6.09
C ALA A 136 -10.05 11.17 5.62
N GLY A 137 -11.25 10.81 5.13
CA GLY A 137 -12.31 11.76 4.80
C GLY A 137 -12.12 12.49 3.46
N LEU A 138 -11.24 12.04 2.58
CA LEU A 138 -11.06 12.67 1.26
C LEU A 138 -12.31 12.49 0.39
N GLU A 139 -12.63 13.52 -0.42
CA GLU A 139 -13.73 13.39 -1.38
C GLU A 139 -13.40 12.35 -2.46
N LYS A 140 -14.41 11.62 -2.93
CA LYS A 140 -14.27 10.53 -3.92
C LYS A 140 -13.47 10.93 -5.16
N LYS A 141 -13.62 12.16 -5.64
CA LYS A 141 -12.89 12.69 -6.82
C LYS A 141 -11.37 12.72 -6.58
N TYR A 142 -10.94 13.06 -5.37
CA TYR A 142 -9.52 13.05 -5.00
C TYR A 142 -9.05 11.61 -4.83
N ILE A 143 -9.81 10.74 -4.17
CA ILE A 143 -9.46 9.32 -4.00
C ILE A 143 -9.25 8.64 -5.36
N GLN A 144 -10.16 8.89 -6.32
CA GLN A 144 -10.03 8.39 -7.69
C GLN A 144 -8.75 8.89 -8.37
N GLY A 145 -8.36 10.14 -8.15
CA GLY A 145 -7.09 10.68 -8.64
C GLY A 145 -5.87 9.96 -8.06
N HIS A 146 -5.85 9.68 -6.75
CA HIS A 146 -4.75 8.96 -6.09
C HIS A 146 -4.69 7.50 -6.55
N LEU A 147 -5.84 6.82 -6.69
CA LEU A 147 -5.93 5.47 -7.26
C LEU A 147 -5.49 5.43 -8.72
N LEU A 148 -5.85 6.43 -9.52
CA LEU A 148 -5.44 6.53 -10.92
C LEU A 148 -3.92 6.69 -11.03
N ALA A 149 -3.35 7.61 -10.25
CA ALA A 149 -1.89 7.82 -10.19
C ALA A 149 -1.15 6.53 -9.79
N PHE A 150 -1.64 5.83 -8.75
CA PHE A 150 -1.08 4.55 -8.33
C PHE A 150 -1.16 3.48 -9.42
N SER A 151 -2.34 3.31 -10.03
CA SER A 151 -2.57 2.27 -11.03
C SER A 151 -1.74 2.51 -12.30
N ALA A 152 -1.59 3.78 -12.70
CA ALA A 152 -0.88 4.21 -13.91
C ALA A 152 0.65 4.25 -13.77
N ALA A 153 1.20 4.31 -12.56
CA ALA A 153 2.65 4.42 -12.37
C ALA A 153 3.42 3.24 -13.00
N SER A 154 3.03 2.00 -12.71
CA SER A 154 3.69 0.79 -13.25
C SER A 154 3.65 0.68 -14.79
N PRO A 155 2.50 0.83 -15.48
CA PRO A 155 2.47 0.72 -16.94
C PRO A 155 3.23 1.85 -17.64
N ILE A 156 3.23 3.08 -17.09
CA ILE A 156 4.00 4.20 -17.65
C ILE A 156 5.49 3.90 -17.56
N VAL A 157 5.95 3.42 -16.40
CA VAL A 157 7.37 3.12 -16.17
C VAL A 157 7.82 1.85 -16.90
N SER A 158 6.97 0.83 -17.01
CA SER A 158 7.29 -0.39 -17.76
C SER A 158 7.53 -0.16 -19.25
N GLY A 159 6.90 0.86 -19.86
CA GLY A 159 7.17 1.27 -21.23
C GLY A 159 8.43 2.13 -21.40
N SER A 160 9.03 2.57 -20.29
CA SER A 160 10.24 3.39 -20.27
C SER A 160 11.46 2.47 -20.24
N SER A 161 12.16 2.34 -21.37
CA SER A 161 13.36 1.51 -21.54
C SER A 161 14.57 2.08 -20.80
N SER A 162 14.57 2.02 -19.47
CA SER A 162 15.69 2.43 -18.61
C SER A 162 16.08 1.28 -17.70
N GLN A 163 16.90 0.37 -18.23
CA GLN A 163 17.41 -0.83 -17.55
C GLN A 163 18.34 -0.50 -16.37
N ASN A 164 18.81 0.74 -16.25
CA ASN A 164 20.02 1.07 -15.49
C ASN A 164 19.78 1.62 -14.06
N GLN A 165 18.62 1.35 -13.44
CA GLN A 165 18.22 1.98 -12.17
C GLN A 165 17.83 0.97 -11.08
N LEU A 166 18.33 -0.27 -11.11
CA LEU A 166 18.05 -1.32 -10.10
C LEU A 166 18.24 -0.82 -8.66
N SER A 167 19.29 -0.02 -8.41
CA SER A 167 19.56 0.62 -7.11
C SER A 167 18.44 1.60 -6.70
N ALA A 168 18.05 2.50 -7.61
CA ALA A 168 17.00 3.48 -7.32
C ALA A 168 15.63 2.80 -7.16
N THR A 169 15.40 1.69 -7.86
CA THR A 169 14.23 0.84 -7.70
C THR A 169 14.19 0.22 -6.30
N GLY A 170 15.31 -0.34 -5.81
CA GLY A 170 15.44 -0.87 -4.44
C GLY A 170 15.26 0.20 -3.36
N VAL A 171 15.92 1.35 -3.49
CA VAL A 171 15.79 2.49 -2.55
C VAL A 171 14.34 2.97 -2.54
N GLY A 172 13.73 3.13 -3.72
CA GLY A 172 12.34 3.55 -3.86
C GLY A 172 11.35 2.59 -3.21
N MET A 173 11.57 1.28 -3.33
CA MET A 173 10.75 0.27 -2.66
C MET A 173 10.89 0.32 -1.14
N LEU A 174 12.10 0.38 -0.59
CA LEU A 174 12.27 0.47 0.87
C LEU A 174 11.75 1.78 1.45
N PHE A 175 11.95 2.89 0.74
CA PHE A 175 11.35 4.18 1.11
C PHE A 175 9.81 4.08 1.13
N SER A 176 9.23 3.41 0.14
CA SER A 176 7.79 3.16 0.09
C SER A 176 7.31 2.25 1.24
N ALA A 177 7.99 1.14 1.53
CA ALA A 177 7.65 0.26 2.64
C ALA A 177 7.69 0.99 3.99
N GLY A 178 8.73 1.79 4.24
CA GLY A 178 8.82 2.62 5.44
C GLY A 178 7.67 3.62 5.55
N THR A 179 7.23 4.18 4.42
CA THR A 179 6.07 5.08 4.36
C THR A 179 4.76 4.35 4.70
N PHE A 180 4.58 3.11 4.26
CA PHE A 180 3.37 2.33 4.55
C PHE A 180 3.31 1.92 6.01
N LEU A 181 4.44 1.47 6.56
CA LEU A 181 4.52 1.12 7.96
C LEU A 181 4.25 2.35 8.84
N TYR A 182 4.82 3.51 8.50
CA TYR A 182 4.54 4.76 9.19
C TYR A 182 3.06 5.15 9.12
N VAL A 183 2.43 5.12 7.95
CA VAL A 183 1.01 5.49 7.81
C VAL A 183 0.10 4.50 8.55
N ALA A 184 0.34 3.19 8.41
CA ALA A 184 -0.44 2.16 9.08
C ALA A 184 -0.33 2.23 10.61
N THR A 185 0.87 2.45 11.14
CA THR A 185 1.12 2.41 12.59
C THR A 185 0.95 3.76 13.30
N ALA A 186 1.29 4.87 12.65
CA ALA A 186 1.22 6.20 13.27
C ALA A 186 -0.13 6.88 13.07
N HIS A 187 -0.88 6.52 12.02
CA HIS A 187 -2.15 7.18 11.70
C HIS A 187 -3.34 6.23 11.83
N VAL A 188 -3.29 5.03 11.24
CA VAL A 188 -4.49 4.17 11.26
C VAL A 188 -4.67 3.45 12.60
N LEU A 189 -3.60 2.89 13.16
CA LEU A 189 -3.67 2.12 14.41
C LEU A 189 -4.07 2.95 15.66
N PRO A 190 -3.62 4.20 15.84
CA PRO A 190 -4.03 5.02 16.99
C PRO A 190 -5.44 5.58 16.86
N GLU A 191 -5.87 5.93 15.64
CA GLU A 191 -7.17 6.54 15.34
C GLU A 191 -8.35 5.59 15.64
N ILE A 192 -8.17 4.29 15.44
CA ILE A 192 -9.17 3.29 15.82
C ILE A 192 -9.23 3.04 17.34
N SER A 193 -8.16 3.30 18.08
CA SER A 193 -8.17 3.23 19.56
C SER A 193 -8.92 4.42 20.18
N SER A 194 -8.91 5.58 19.50
CA SER A 194 -9.56 6.81 19.95
C SER A 194 -10.99 7.01 19.41
N SER A 195 -11.36 6.34 18.32
CA SER A 195 -12.68 6.48 17.65
C SER A 195 -13.84 5.75 18.33
N SER A 196 -13.63 5.12 19.49
CA SER A 196 -14.67 4.46 20.31
C SER A 196 -15.48 5.43 21.19
N ARG A 197 -15.38 6.74 20.94
CA ARG A 197 -15.92 7.82 21.77
C ARG A 197 -17.09 8.57 21.11
N THR A 198 -18.07 7.88 20.55
CA THR A 198 -19.31 8.54 20.08
C THR A 198 -20.53 7.70 20.43
N GLY A 199 -21.01 7.88 21.67
CA GLY A 199 -22.25 7.27 22.12
C GLY A 199 -22.54 7.42 23.61
N GLN A 200 -22.67 8.66 24.12
CA GLN A 200 -23.64 9.00 25.18
C GLN A 200 -23.70 10.53 25.44
N PRO A 201 -24.89 11.17 25.46
CA PRO A 201 -25.04 12.59 25.80
C PRO A 201 -25.41 12.85 27.28
N SER A 202 -24.65 13.76 27.93
CA SER A 202 -24.99 14.75 29.01
C SER A 202 -25.44 14.25 30.41
N PRO A 203 -25.50 15.08 31.50
CA PRO A 203 -25.06 16.49 31.70
C PRO A 203 -24.18 16.76 32.96
N ASP A 204 -23.58 17.96 33.01
CA ASP A 204 -23.27 18.84 34.17
C ASP A 204 -22.68 18.37 35.52
N LEU A 205 -21.73 19.21 35.99
CA LEU A 205 -21.09 19.32 37.32
C LEU A 205 -20.21 18.13 37.77
N GLN A 206 -18.88 18.35 37.84
CA GLN A 206 -18.18 18.66 39.10
C GLN A 206 -16.66 18.69 38.89
N GLN A 207 -16.06 19.71 39.51
CA GLN A 207 -14.65 20.03 39.60
C GLN A 207 -13.83 19.00 40.40
N HIS A 208 -12.53 18.92 40.09
CA HIS A 208 -11.36 18.48 40.88
C HIS A 208 -10.60 17.18 40.50
N THR A 209 -9.36 17.41 40.04
CA THR A 209 -8.07 16.75 40.35
C THR A 209 -7.91 15.23 40.22
N GLY A 210 -6.90 14.84 39.42
CA GLY A 210 -6.00 13.73 39.76
C GLY A 210 -6.02 12.54 38.80
N ALA A 211 -4.82 12.20 38.31
CA ALA A 211 -4.44 10.99 37.57
C ALA A 211 -4.97 10.87 36.13
N GLU A 212 -4.17 11.38 35.18
CA GLU A 212 -4.12 10.90 33.81
C GLU A 212 -3.69 9.42 33.84
N THR A 213 -4.66 8.53 34.10
CA THR A 213 -4.48 7.11 33.80
C THR A 213 -4.45 7.01 32.30
N HIS A 214 -3.26 6.75 31.76
CA HIS A 214 -3.02 6.43 30.36
C HIS A 214 -3.73 5.11 30.05
N GLN A 215 -5.06 5.16 29.91
CA GLN A 215 -5.91 4.01 29.64
C GLN A 215 -5.73 3.66 28.17
N GLN A 216 -4.60 3.01 27.85
CA GLN A 216 -4.39 2.29 26.59
C GLN A 216 -5.47 1.21 26.49
N ARG A 217 -6.62 1.55 25.91
CA ARG A 217 -7.67 0.57 25.62
C ARG A 217 -7.24 -0.23 24.40
N TYR A 218 -7.06 -1.52 24.63
CA TYR A 218 -6.75 -2.51 23.59
C TYR A 218 -7.86 -2.52 22.53
N LEU A 219 -7.47 -2.79 21.29
CA LEU A 219 -8.40 -3.07 20.20
C LEU A 219 -9.37 -4.17 20.64
N GLY A 220 -10.64 -4.03 20.27
CA GLY A 220 -11.58 -5.13 20.42
C GLY A 220 -11.10 -6.37 19.65
N LEU A 221 -11.56 -7.53 20.07
CA LEU A 221 -11.08 -8.81 19.54
C LEU A 221 -11.37 -8.94 18.03
N LEU A 222 -12.49 -8.38 17.56
CA LEU A 222 -12.87 -8.39 16.14
C LEU A 222 -12.00 -7.43 15.31
N GLU A 223 -11.67 -6.27 15.85
CA GLU A 223 -10.77 -5.30 15.23
C GLU A 223 -9.35 -5.87 15.14
N SER A 224 -8.88 -6.52 16.20
CA SER A 224 -7.60 -7.21 16.23
C SER A 224 -7.56 -8.37 15.21
N LEU A 225 -8.61 -9.21 15.15
CA LEU A 225 -8.71 -10.27 14.14
C LEU A 225 -8.72 -9.70 12.72
N THR A 226 -9.43 -8.60 12.49
CA THR A 226 -9.49 -7.94 11.17
C THR A 226 -8.12 -7.42 10.76
N LEU A 227 -7.37 -6.83 11.69
CA LEU A 227 -6.00 -6.37 11.45
C LEU A 227 -5.05 -7.56 11.18
N ILE A 228 -5.14 -8.62 11.98
CA ILE A 228 -4.34 -9.84 11.81
C ILE A 228 -4.64 -10.48 10.45
N LEU A 229 -5.91 -10.55 10.03
CA LEU A 229 -6.29 -11.04 8.70
C LEU A 229 -5.73 -10.13 7.60
N GLY A 230 -5.79 -8.81 7.77
CA GLY A 230 -5.21 -7.86 6.83
C GLY A 230 -3.71 -8.01 6.66
N VAL A 231 -2.96 -8.20 7.76
CA VAL A 231 -1.50 -8.43 7.71
C VAL A 231 -1.18 -9.84 7.20
N GLY A 232 -1.96 -10.83 7.61
CA GLY A 232 -1.77 -12.24 7.30
C GLY A 232 -2.05 -12.59 5.85
N LEU A 233 -3.03 -11.94 5.20
CA LEU A 233 -3.41 -12.26 3.83
C LEU A 233 -2.25 -12.04 2.82
N PRO A 234 -1.55 -10.89 2.78
CA PRO A 234 -0.37 -10.71 1.94
C PRO A 234 0.79 -11.62 2.35
N MET A 235 0.94 -11.91 3.65
CA MET A 235 1.98 -12.81 4.17
C MET A 235 1.82 -14.24 3.64
N VAL A 236 0.61 -14.80 3.73
CA VAL A 236 0.31 -16.14 3.21
C VAL A 236 0.50 -16.18 1.69
N LEU A 237 0.12 -15.11 1.00
CA LEU A 237 0.30 -14.98 -0.45
C LEU A 237 1.80 -14.98 -0.83
N ALA A 238 2.63 -14.27 -0.06
CA ALA A 238 4.07 -14.19 -0.29
C ALA A 238 4.78 -15.53 0.00
N LEU A 239 4.38 -16.23 1.08
CA LEU A 239 4.92 -17.55 1.42
C LEU A 239 4.51 -18.62 0.40
N GLY A 240 3.26 -18.58 -0.09
CA GLY A 240 2.78 -19.51 -1.11
C GLY A 240 3.43 -19.36 -2.49
N LEU A 241 4.19 -18.29 -2.72
CA LEU A 241 4.97 -18.06 -3.94
C LEU A 241 6.46 -18.43 -3.78
N HIS A 242 6.92 -18.78 -2.57
CA HIS A 242 8.32 -19.02 -2.24
C HIS A 242 8.72 -20.52 -2.18
N ASP A 243 7.75 -21.43 -2.37
CA ASP A 243 7.91 -22.88 -2.14
C ASP A 243 8.08 -23.76 -3.41
N ASP A 244 8.41 -23.17 -4.58
CA ASP A 244 8.78 -23.93 -5.81
C ASP A 244 10.07 -23.44 -6.47
#